data_AF-A0A316MAX2-F1
#
_entry.id   AF-A0A316MAX2-F1
#
_cell.length_a   1.000
_cell.length_b   1.000
_cell.length_c   1.000
_cell.angle_alpha   90.00
_cell.angle_beta   90.00
_cell.angle_gamma   90.00
#
_symmetry.space_group_name_H-M   'P 1'
#
loop_
_entity.id
_entity.type
_entity.pdbx_description
1 polymer ?
#
loop_
_entity_poly.entity_id
_entity_poly.type
_entity_poly.pdbx_seq_one_letter_code
_entity_poly.pdbx_strand_id
1 'polypeptide(L)'
;MNILDWEYYNSHFPKLNKNEFNKIVYACTALTIDRLIKDVDALNESELTKVKDCICNVINYKHELEEKGNKSSISNDGLSVSYVQKTNLQIEEELEQIFNTWLGVLKKSGWIYF
;
A
#
# COMPACT_ATOMS: atom_id res chain seq x y z
N MET A 1 -7.78 5.98 14.65
CA MET A 1 -6.35 5.79 14.98
C MET A 1 -5.53 6.16 13.75
N ASN A 2 -4.62 7.13 13.81
CA ASN A 2 -3.72 7.43 12.70
C ASN A 2 -2.29 7.17 13.16
N ILE A 3 -1.79 5.96 12.92
CA ILE A 3 -0.47 5.50 13.38
C ILE A 3 0.67 5.98 12.47
N LEU A 4 0.31 6.51 11.30
CA LEU A 4 1.22 7.06 10.30
C LEU A 4 0.92 8.56 10.14
N ASP A 5 1.95 9.39 10.33
CA ASP A 5 1.89 10.83 10.07
C ASP A 5 2.71 11.20 8.82
N TRP A 6 2.60 12.46 8.42
CA TRP A 6 3.31 13.00 7.26
C TRP A 6 4.82 12.96 7.44
N GLU A 7 5.34 13.18 8.65
CA GLU A 7 6.79 13.27 8.89
C GLU A 7 7.47 11.91 8.73
N TYR A 8 6.81 10.87 9.23
CA TYR A 8 7.22 9.48 9.02
C TYR A 8 7.16 9.13 7.52
N TYR A 9 6.04 9.41 6.85
CA TYR A 9 5.90 9.10 5.42
C TYR A 9 6.94 9.83 4.55
N ASN A 10 7.16 11.12 4.82
CA ASN A 10 8.08 11.95 4.06
C ASN A 10 9.56 11.55 4.24
N SER A 11 9.90 10.82 5.30
CA SER A 11 11.26 10.32 5.53
C SER A 11 11.53 8.94 4.93
N HIS A 12 10.48 8.17 4.56
CA HIS A 12 10.58 6.76 4.17
C HIS A 12 10.02 6.51 2.76
N PHE A 13 10.40 7.34 1.77
CA PHE A 13 10.02 7.27 0.34
C PHE A 13 8.68 7.95 -0.07
N PRO A 14 8.57 9.29 0.05
CA PRO A 14 7.39 10.01 -0.40
C PRO A 14 7.29 10.06 -1.93
N LYS A 15 6.13 9.69 -2.46
CA LYS A 15 5.69 9.95 -3.84
C LYS A 15 4.60 11.01 -3.91
N LEU A 16 3.91 11.24 -2.78
CA LEU A 16 2.80 12.18 -2.66
C LEU A 16 3.27 13.46 -1.97
N ASN A 17 2.62 14.58 -2.29
CA ASN A 17 2.71 15.78 -1.45
C ASN A 17 1.80 15.65 -0.20
N LYS A 18 1.96 16.57 0.77
CA LYS A 18 1.23 16.52 2.05
C LYS A 18 -0.30 16.51 1.88
N ASN A 19 -0.82 17.25 0.91
CA ASN A 19 -2.27 17.32 0.68
C ASN A 19 -2.80 16.01 0.09
N GLU A 20 -2.07 15.38 -0.82
CA GLU A 20 -2.43 14.08 -1.38
C GLU A 20 -2.34 12.97 -0.31
N PHE A 21 -1.28 12.97 0.49
CA PHE A 21 -1.12 12.07 1.62
C PHE A 21 -2.33 12.15 2.58
N ASN A 22 -2.73 13.36 2.97
CA ASN A 22 -3.86 13.57 3.89
C ASN A 22 -5.19 13.03 3.35
N LYS A 23 -5.37 12.95 2.03
CA LYS A 23 -6.60 12.40 1.41
C LYS A 23 -6.66 10.88 1.50
N ILE A 24 -5.51 10.21 1.40
CA ILE A 24 -5.46 8.76 1.22
C ILE A 24 -5.02 7.99 2.47
N VAL A 25 -4.27 8.62 3.38
CA VAL A 25 -3.67 7.98 4.56
C VAL A 25 -4.68 7.21 5.39
N TYR A 26 -5.87 7.77 5.60
CA TYR A 26 -6.92 7.12 6.40
C TYR A 26 -7.38 5.80 5.76
N ALA A 27 -7.67 5.81 4.46
CA ALA A 27 -8.15 4.63 3.73
C ALA A 27 -7.09 3.53 3.67
N CYS A 28 -5.83 3.88 3.39
CA CYS A 28 -4.71 2.94 3.37
C CYS A 28 -4.40 2.37 4.76
N THR A 29 -4.52 3.19 5.80
CA THR A 29 -4.34 2.75 7.19
C THR A 29 -5.43 1.74 7.58
N ALA A 30 -6.70 2.05 7.30
CA ALA A 30 -7.81 1.13 7.56
C ALA A 30 -7.64 -0.20 6.81
N LEU A 31 -7.29 -0.14 5.53
CA LEU A 31 -7.04 -1.33 4.70
C LEU A 31 -5.92 -2.21 5.27
N THR A 32 -4.83 -1.59 5.75
CA THR A 32 -3.69 -2.33 6.31
C THR A 32 -4.04 -2.94 7.66
N ILE A 33 -4.75 -2.21 8.52
CA ILE A 33 -5.18 -2.69 9.85
C ILE A 33 -6.14 -3.87 9.72
N ASP A 34 -7.06 -3.85 8.75
CA ASP A 34 -7.97 -4.96 8.48
C ASP A 34 -7.24 -6.28 8.14
N ARG A 35 -5.97 -6.19 7.70
CA ARG A 35 -5.12 -7.35 7.41
C ARG A 35 -4.19 -7.75 8.56
N LEU A 36 -4.23 -7.04 9.69
CA LEU A 36 -3.53 -7.44 10.90
C LEU A 36 -4.35 -8.47 11.67
N ILE A 37 -3.67 -9.53 12.12
CA ILE A 37 -4.26 -10.55 12.99
C ILE A 37 -4.18 -10.13 14.47
N LYS A 38 -3.20 -9.29 14.80
CA LYS A 38 -2.90 -8.81 16.14
C LYS A 38 -3.43 -7.39 16.30
N ASP A 39 -3.98 -7.10 17.48
CA ASP A 39 -4.38 -5.72 17.83
C ASP A 39 -3.20 -4.77 17.68
N VAL A 40 -3.46 -3.62 17.05
CA VAL A 40 -2.46 -2.57 16.82
C VAL A 40 -1.81 -2.13 18.13
N ASP A 41 -2.60 -2.05 19.20
CA ASP A 41 -2.15 -1.64 20.53
C ASP A 41 -1.25 -2.68 21.23
N ALA A 42 -1.22 -3.92 20.75
CA ALA A 42 -0.37 -4.99 21.25
C ALA A 42 0.98 -5.10 20.50
N LEU A 43 1.18 -4.31 19.44
CA LEU A 43 2.40 -4.35 18.64
C LEU A 43 3.57 -3.74 19.41
N ASN A 44 4.72 -4.41 19.36
CA ASN A 44 5.96 -3.79 19.82
C ASN A 44 6.47 -2.76 18.79
N GLU A 45 7.46 -1.96 19.16
CA GLU A 45 7.98 -0.89 18.30
C GLU A 45 8.45 -1.38 16.93
N SER A 46 9.15 -2.52 16.86
CA SER A 46 9.60 -3.09 15.59
C SER A 46 8.45 -3.56 14.70
N GLU A 47 7.42 -4.16 15.31
CA GLU A 47 6.20 -4.56 14.60
C GLU A 47 5.43 -3.35 14.09
N LEU A 48 5.29 -2.31 14.92
CA LEU A 48 4.63 -1.06 14.57
C LEU A 48 5.33 -0.36 13.40
N THR A 49 6.67 -0.32 13.39
CA THR A 49 7.47 0.18 12.26
C THR A 49 7.15 -0.57 10.96
N LYS A 50 7.08 -1.91 11.00
CA LYS A 50 6.69 -2.71 9.81
C LYS A 50 5.29 -2.37 9.31
N VAL A 51 4.35 -2.12 10.22
CA VAL A 51 2.99 -1.69 9.84
C VAL A 51 3.03 -0.32 9.18
N LYS A 52 3.78 0.65 9.73
CA LYS A 52 3.92 1.99 9.13
C LYS A 52 4.55 1.90 7.74
N ASP A 53 5.62 1.12 7.58
CA ASP A 53 6.27 0.91 6.28
C ASP A 53 5.35 0.23 5.27
N CYS A 54 4.52 -0.73 5.73
CA CYS A 54 3.49 -1.33 4.91
C CYS A 54 2.49 -0.28 4.40
N ILE A 55 1.97 0.58 5.29
CA ILE A 55 1.03 1.64 4.91
C ILE A 55 1.68 2.60 3.89
N CYS A 56 2.95 2.99 4.08
CA CYS A 56 3.69 3.80 3.11
C CYS A 56 3.71 3.17 1.71
N ASN A 57 3.97 1.86 1.64
CA ASN A 57 4.00 1.12 0.37
C ASN A 57 2.61 1.02 -0.27
N VAL A 58 1.55 0.78 0.53
CA VAL A 58 0.17 0.76 0.04
C VAL A 58 -0.25 2.13 -0.50
N ILE A 59 0.10 3.23 0.19
CA ILE A 59 -0.15 4.60 -0.27
C ILE A 59 0.53 4.84 -1.63
N ASN A 60 1.82 4.52 -1.72
CA ASN A 60 2.60 4.69 -2.95
C ASN A 60 2.02 3.87 -4.11
N TYR A 61 1.60 2.63 -3.83
CA TYR A 61 1.01 1.74 -4.83
C TYR A 61 -0.34 2.26 -5.34
N LYS A 62 -1.24 2.67 -4.44
CA LYS A 62 -2.54 3.22 -4.81
C LYS A 62 -2.41 4.51 -5.62
N HIS A 63 -1.48 5.38 -5.25
CA HIS A 63 -1.21 6.60 -6.01
C HIS A 63 -0.70 6.30 -7.42
N GLU A 64 0.24 5.35 -7.58
CA GLU A 64 0.68 4.93 -8.91
C GLU A 64 -0.45 4.34 -9.76
N LEU A 65 -1.37 3.61 -9.14
CA LEU A 65 -2.52 3.04 -9.83
C LEU A 65 -3.45 4.16 -10.35
N GLU A 66 -3.70 5.20 -9.54
CA GLU A 66 -4.47 6.37 -9.96
C GLU A 66 -3.76 7.18 -11.05
N GLU A 67 -2.45 7.41 -10.94
CA GLU A 67 -1.66 8.10 -11.98
C GLU A 67 -1.64 7.34 -13.30
N LYS A 68 -1.53 6.00 -13.26
CA LYS A 68 -1.55 5.15 -14.47
C LYS A 68 -2.96 5.04 -15.05
N GLY A 69 -4.00 5.00 -14.21
CA GLY A 69 -5.40 4.98 -14.63
C GLY A 69 -5.84 6.28 -15.32
N ASN A 70 -5.29 7.43 -14.89
CA ASN A 70 -5.59 8.75 -15.47
C ASN A 70 -4.88 9.03 -16.81
N LYS A 71 -3.98 8.15 -17.28
CA LYS A 71 -3.35 8.24 -18.61
C LYS A 71 -4.18 7.49 -19.67
N SER A 72 -5.45 7.84 -19.82
CA SER A 72 -6.24 7.37 -20.97
C SER A 72 -6.12 8.36 -22.13
N SER A 73 -5.51 7.88 -23.23
CA SER A 73 -5.70 8.37 -24.60
C SER A 73 -5.06 9.71 -24.99
N ILE A 74 -3.80 9.65 -25.44
CA ILE A 74 -3.38 10.47 -26.59
C ILE A 74 -3.31 9.51 -27.77
N SER A 75 -4.33 9.54 -28.62
CA SER A 75 -4.26 8.92 -29.96
C SER A 75 -3.20 9.66 -30.76
N ASN A 76 -2.09 9.00 -31.09
CA ASN A 76 -1.15 9.52 -32.07
C ASN A 76 -0.80 8.39 -33.05
N ASP A 77 -1.31 8.53 -34.29
CA ASP A 77 -0.82 7.88 -35.50
C ASP A 77 -0.51 6.37 -35.46
N GLY A 78 -1.53 5.53 -35.29
CA GLY A 78 -1.51 4.15 -35.80
C GLY A 78 -0.60 3.15 -35.09
N LEU A 79 0.07 3.53 -34.00
CA LEU A 79 0.78 2.61 -33.11
C LEU A 79 -0.07 2.37 -31.86
N SER A 80 -0.82 1.27 -31.86
CA SER A 80 -1.50 0.75 -30.66
C SER A 80 -0.47 0.36 -29.61
N VAL A 81 -0.14 1.29 -28.71
CA VAL A 81 0.54 0.97 -27.46
C VAL A 81 -0.55 0.45 -26.51
N SER A 82 -0.63 -0.87 -26.35
CA SER A 82 -1.52 -1.51 -25.40
C SER A 82 -1.02 -1.27 -23.97
N TYR A 83 -1.42 -0.16 -23.38
CA TYR A 83 -1.34 0.00 -21.93
C TYR A 83 -2.37 -0.96 -21.32
N VAL A 84 -1.92 -2.14 -20.91
CA VAL A 84 -2.75 -3.12 -20.21
C VAL A 84 -3.20 -2.47 -18.90
N GLN A 85 -4.44 -1.97 -18.86
CA GLN A 85 -5.08 -1.61 -17.60
C GLN A 85 -5.10 -2.88 -16.74
N LYS A 86 -4.53 -2.80 -15.52
CA LYS A 86 -4.54 -3.93 -14.59
C LYS A 86 -5.98 -4.28 -14.26
N THR A 87 -6.30 -5.58 -14.26
CA THR A 87 -7.60 -6.05 -13.79
C THR A 87 -7.70 -5.87 -12.27
N ASN A 88 -8.92 -5.81 -11.73
CA ASN A 88 -9.14 -5.75 -10.29
C ASN A 88 -8.44 -6.92 -9.55
N LEU A 89 -8.43 -8.11 -10.15
CA LEU A 89 -7.74 -9.28 -9.62
C LEU A 89 -6.23 -9.04 -9.48
N GLN A 90 -5.59 -8.49 -10.52
CA GLN A 90 -4.15 -8.19 -10.48
C GLN A 90 -3.81 -7.12 -9.44
N ILE A 91 -4.69 -6.14 -9.26
CA ILE A 91 -4.53 -5.10 -8.23
C ILE A 91 -4.62 -5.72 -6.83
N GLU A 92 -5.57 -6.63 -6.61
CA GLU A 92 -5.71 -7.35 -5.34
C GLU A 92 -4.50 -8.25 -5.06
N GLU A 93 -4.03 -9.00 -6.05
CA GLU A 93 -2.85 -9.88 -5.92
C GLU A 93 -1.59 -9.09 -5.54
N GLU A 94 -1.35 -7.95 -6.17
CA GLU A 94 -0.19 -7.11 -5.86
C GLU A 94 -0.31 -6.44 -4.48
N LEU A 95 -1.51 -6.03 -4.07
CA LEU A 95 -1.76 -5.56 -2.71
C LEU A 95 -1.49 -6.67 -1.68
N GLU A 96 -1.96 -7.89 -1.93
CA GLU A 96 -1.68 -9.03 -1.06
C GLU A 96 -0.19 -9.39 -1.01
N GLN A 97 0.55 -9.21 -2.10
CA GLN A 97 2.01 -9.34 -2.08
C GLN A 97 2.64 -8.31 -1.15
N ILE A 98 2.24 -7.03 -1.22
CA ILE A 98 2.71 -5.98 -0.30
C ILE A 98 2.39 -6.38 1.15
N PHE A 99 1.16 -6.79 1.45
CA PHE A 99 0.80 -7.22 2.79
C PHE A 99 1.62 -8.42 3.27
N ASN A 100 1.85 -9.42 2.42
CA ASN A 100 2.63 -10.60 2.81
C ASN A 100 4.12 -10.28 3.00
N THR A 101 4.70 -9.36 2.24
CA THR A 101 6.08 -8.92 2.42
C THR A 101 6.29 -8.27 3.79
N TRP A 102 5.41 -7.35 4.18
CA TRP A 102 5.60 -6.53 5.40
C TRP A 102 4.96 -7.15 6.64
N LEU A 103 3.75 -7.70 6.49
CA LEU A 103 2.96 -8.25 7.59
C LEU A 103 3.07 -9.77 7.67
N GLY A 104 3.65 -10.47 6.69
CA GLY A 104 3.75 -11.94 6.71
C GLY A 104 4.46 -12.49 7.95
N VAL A 105 5.43 -11.76 8.49
CA VAL A 105 6.09 -12.12 9.76
C VAL A 105 5.17 -11.90 10.96
N LEU A 106 4.28 -10.90 10.89
CA LEU A 106 3.23 -10.63 11.90
C LEU A 106 2.03 -11.58 11.76
N LYS A 107 1.87 -12.22 10.59
CA LYS A 107 0.94 -13.34 10.36
C LYS A 107 1.48 -14.66 10.92
N LYS A 108 2.80 -14.79 11.14
CA LYS A 108 3.45 -16.04 11.57
C LYS A 108 3.76 -16.08 13.07
N SER A 109 2.70 -16.12 13.86
CA SER A 109 2.70 -16.80 15.16
C SER A 109 1.63 -17.89 15.15
N GLY A 110 1.84 -18.89 14.30
CA GLY A 110 0.93 -20.01 14.15
C GLY A 110 1.31 -20.89 12.96
N TRP A 111 2.15 -21.89 13.23
CA TRP A 111 2.39 -23.09 12.41
C TRP A 111 3.27 -22.92 11.15
N ILE A 112 4.52 -23.37 11.27
CA ILE A 112 5.25 -23.98 10.15
C ILE A 112 4.81 -25.45 10.17
N TYR A 113 4.07 -25.90 9.15
CA TYR A 113 3.96 -27.32 8.84
C TYR A 113 5.07 -27.68 7.85
N PHE A 114 5.88 -28.66 8.24
CA PHE A 114 6.84 -29.36 7.37
C PHE A 114 6.11 -30.38 6.50
#